data_AF-A0A812Q6Y7-F1
#
_entry.id   AF-A0A812Q6Y7-F1
#
_cell.length_a   1.000
_cell.length_b   1.000
_cell.length_c   1.000
_cell.angle_alpha   90.00
_cell.angle_beta   90.00
_cell.angle_gamma   90.00
#
_symmetry.space_group_name_H-M   'P 1'
#
loop_
_entity.id
_entity.type
_entity.pdbx_description
1 polymer ?
#
loop_
_entity_poly.entity_id
_entity_poly.type
_entity_poly.pdbx_seq_one_letter_code
_entity_poly.pdbx_strand_id
1 'polypeptide(L)'
;GVVVAERSGRAIARISPGATFGELAMLGQSPERAVTIRAVTLCFLMSIQSSVFHQALEQFPEEKDRFSDDSLQNQREGPRVVWPCLRGESSRLLYLLDLYAEKFSCDTGDRRLGQAPLNEAAILVLDGEVSVLTREGEELQVLTAGCCWNERILAGARAKQTERLVPIT
;
A
#
# COMPACT_ATOMS: atom_id res chain seq x y z
N GLY A 1 -7.88 0.52 24.48
CA GLY A 1 -7.75 1.83 23.80
C GLY A 1 -7.93 1.66 22.31
N VAL A 2 -8.15 2.76 21.59
CA VAL A 2 -8.22 2.80 20.12
C VAL A 2 -7.07 3.65 19.61
N VAL A 3 -6.34 3.12 18.65
CA VAL A 3 -5.22 3.78 17.99
C VAL A 3 -5.54 3.92 16.51
N VAL A 4 -5.08 4.99 15.88
CA VAL A 4 -5.24 5.25 14.44
C VAL A 4 -3.87 5.45 13.82
N ALA A 5 -3.66 4.84 12.65
CA ALA A 5 -2.57 5.16 11.76
C ALA A 5 -2.99 6.29 10.81
N GLU A 6 -2.19 7.34 10.76
CA GLU A 6 -2.42 8.55 9.98
C GLU A 6 -1.28 8.77 8.99
N ARG A 7 -1.62 9.28 7.81
CA ARG A 7 -0.65 9.74 6.81
C ARG A 7 -1.12 11.08 6.27
N SER A 8 -0.24 12.08 6.28
CA SER A 8 -0.58 13.45 5.84
C SER A 8 -1.85 14.01 6.49
N GLY A 9 -2.08 13.70 7.77
CA GLY A 9 -3.26 14.14 8.53
C GLY A 9 -4.54 13.34 8.27
N ARG A 10 -4.52 12.33 7.38
CA ARG A 10 -5.67 11.46 7.10
C ARG A 10 -5.52 10.11 7.80
N ALA A 11 -6.57 9.68 8.50
CA ALA A 11 -6.65 8.34 9.08
C ALA A 11 -6.76 7.29 7.98
N ILE A 12 -5.81 6.35 7.93
CA ILE A 12 -5.79 5.27 6.94
C ILE A 12 -6.17 3.91 7.54
N ALA A 13 -6.02 3.73 8.86
CA ALA A 13 -6.43 2.51 9.54
C ALA A 13 -6.72 2.72 11.03
N ARG A 14 -7.69 1.98 11.57
CA ARG A 14 -7.90 1.81 13.01
C ARG A 14 -7.22 0.53 13.49
N ILE A 15 -6.54 0.63 14.61
CA ILE A 15 -5.82 -0.46 15.26
C ILE A 15 -6.58 -0.83 16.54
N SER A 16 -7.01 -2.09 16.60
CA SER A 16 -7.77 -2.65 17.71
C SER A 16 -6.84 -3.16 18.83
N PRO A 17 -7.32 -3.28 20.08
CA PRO A 17 -6.57 -3.92 21.15
C PRO A 17 -6.03 -5.30 20.74
N GLY A 18 -4.78 -5.60 21.09
CA GLY A 18 -4.10 -6.85 20.74
C GLY A 18 -3.36 -6.83 19.40
N ALA A 19 -3.61 -5.84 18.53
CA ALA A 19 -2.84 -5.68 17.31
C ALA A 19 -1.47 -5.04 17.56
N THR A 20 -0.47 -5.46 16.78
CA THR A 20 0.90 -4.92 16.76
C THR A 20 1.08 -3.92 15.61
N PHE A 21 2.02 -2.98 15.80
CA PHE A 21 2.41 -2.00 14.78
C PHE A 21 3.86 -1.54 15.00
N GLY A 22 4.54 -1.09 13.94
CA GLY A 22 5.94 -0.63 13.99
C GLY A 22 6.98 -1.74 13.79
N GLU A 23 6.51 -2.96 13.55
CA GLU A 23 7.27 -4.16 13.24
C GLU A 23 8.19 -3.98 12.02
N LEU A 24 7.75 -3.18 11.05
CA LEU A 24 8.54 -2.93 9.84
C LEU A 24 9.85 -2.19 10.11
N ALA A 25 9.81 -1.20 11.01
CA ALA A 25 10.97 -0.45 11.44
C ALA A 25 11.87 -1.29 12.34
N MET A 26 11.25 -2.11 13.21
CA MET A 26 11.94 -3.05 14.08
C MET A 26 12.74 -4.09 13.27
N LEU A 27 12.16 -4.63 12.20
CA LEU A 27 12.82 -5.59 11.30
C LEU A 27 13.78 -4.94 10.28
N GLY A 28 14.12 -3.65 10.43
CA GLY A 28 15.14 -2.95 9.64
C GLY A 28 14.80 -2.76 8.16
N GLN A 29 13.52 -2.89 7.83
CA GLN A 29 13.13 -3.18 6.45
C GLN A 29 12.12 -2.11 5.94
N SER A 30 12.01 -1.02 6.70
CA SER A 30 11.63 0.33 6.25
C SER A 30 12.49 1.33 7.04
N PRO A 31 13.30 2.18 6.39
CA PRO A 31 14.15 3.16 7.08
C PRO A 31 13.34 4.34 7.66
N GLU A 32 12.11 4.56 7.19
CA GLU A 32 11.28 5.71 7.56
C GLU A 32 9.95 5.29 8.19
N ARG A 33 9.43 6.18 9.06
CA ARG A 33 8.07 6.08 9.57
C ARG A 33 7.09 6.27 8.42
N ALA A 34 6.47 5.16 8.02
CA ALA A 34 5.41 5.10 7.03
C ALA A 34 4.20 6.00 7.34
N VAL A 35 3.84 6.02 8.61
CA VAL A 35 2.60 6.54 9.14
C VAL A 35 2.83 7.06 10.55
N THR A 36 2.05 8.05 10.93
CA THR A 36 1.98 8.56 12.29
C THR A 36 0.96 7.74 13.06
N ILE A 37 1.36 7.20 14.21
CA ILE A 37 0.45 6.49 15.10
C ILE A 37 -0.06 7.46 16.17
N ARG A 38 -1.39 7.58 16.29
CA ARG A 38 -2.04 8.48 17.24
C ARG A 38 -3.06 7.73 18.09
N ALA A 39 -2.99 7.92 19.41
CA ALA A 39 -4.02 7.44 20.32
C ALA A 39 -5.29 8.30 20.17
N VAL A 40 -6.44 7.65 20.02
CA VAL A 40 -7.77 8.31 19.99
C VAL A 40 -8.43 8.27 21.36
N THR A 41 -8.17 7.22 22.12
CA THR A 41 -8.62 7.07 23.51
C THR A 41 -7.45 6.70 24.41
N LEU A 42 -7.67 6.63 25.72
CA LEU A 42 -6.67 6.13 26.66
C LEU A 42 -6.20 4.72 26.23
N CYS A 43 -4.90 4.56 26.03
CA CYS A 43 -4.28 3.34 25.56
C CYS A 43 -3.24 2.84 26.55
N PHE A 44 -3.28 1.54 26.84
CA PHE A 44 -2.21 0.82 27.51
C PHE A 44 -1.43 0.09 26.42
N LEU A 45 -0.15 0.42 26.28
CA LEU A 45 0.71 -0.03 25.19
C LEU A 45 1.95 -0.72 25.75
N MET A 46 2.44 -1.73 25.03
CA MET A 46 3.73 -2.37 25.28
C MET A 46 4.67 -2.02 24.13
N SER A 47 5.88 -1.55 24.46
CA SER A 47 6.89 -1.17 23.48
C SER A 47 8.15 -2.01 23.63
N ILE A 48 8.74 -2.43 22.51
CA ILE A 48 10.04 -3.09 22.45
C ILE A 48 10.98 -2.28 21.56
N GLN A 49 12.21 -2.05 22.03
CA GLN A 49 13.24 -1.35 21.24
C GLN A 49 13.85 -2.32 20.22
N SER A 50 14.10 -1.83 19.00
CA SER A 50 14.68 -2.65 17.92
C SER A 50 16.03 -3.26 18.32
N SER A 51 16.92 -2.49 18.94
CA SER A 51 18.22 -2.99 19.42
C SER A 51 18.10 -4.16 20.40
N VAL A 52 17.16 -4.07 21.35
CA VAL A 52 16.93 -5.13 22.36
C VAL A 52 16.40 -6.40 21.69
N PHE A 53 15.53 -6.25 20.69
CA PHE A 53 15.01 -7.39 19.95
C PHE A 53 16.07 -8.08 19.09
N HIS A 54 16.90 -7.31 18.38
CA HIS A 54 18.00 -7.87 17.59
C HIS A 54 19.03 -8.57 18.48
N GLN A 55 19.36 -8.00 19.64
CA GLN A 55 20.21 -8.65 20.63
C GLN A 55 19.61 -9.96 21.16
N ALA A 56 18.28 -10.02 21.33
CA ALA A 56 17.62 -11.26 21.68
C ALA A 56 17.69 -12.29 20.54
N LEU A 57 17.48 -11.88 19.28
CA LEU A 57 17.60 -12.78 18.12
C LEU A 57 19.01 -13.34 17.92
N GLU A 58 20.06 -12.63 18.35
CA GLU A 58 21.43 -13.18 18.34
C GLU A 58 21.60 -14.41 19.23
N GLN A 59 20.75 -14.57 20.26
CA GLN A 59 20.75 -15.73 21.15
C GLN A 59 19.96 -16.92 20.57
N PHE A 60 19.19 -16.68 19.49
CA PHE A 60 18.24 -17.62 18.90
C PHE A 60 18.39 -17.61 17.36
N PRO A 61 19.45 -18.24 16.82
CA PRO A 61 19.79 -18.14 15.39
C PRO A 61 18.73 -18.72 14.45
N GLU A 62 18.04 -19.79 14.86
CA GLU A 62 16.98 -20.42 14.06
C GLU A 62 15.78 -19.47 13.87
N GLU A 63 15.46 -18.71 14.90
CA GLU A 63 14.41 -17.70 14.88
C GLU A 63 14.84 -16.47 14.07
N LYS A 64 16.12 -16.09 14.14
CA LYS A 64 16.67 -14.97 13.37
C LYS A 64 16.43 -15.16 11.86
N ASP A 65 16.66 -16.36 11.33
CA ASP A 65 16.40 -16.66 9.93
C ASP A 65 14.89 -16.61 9.62
N ARG A 66 14.04 -17.13 10.51
CA ARG A 66 12.57 -17.11 10.37
C ARG A 66 11.95 -15.71 10.46
N PHE A 67 12.57 -14.78 11.18
CA PHE A 67 12.15 -13.37 11.22
C PHE A 67 12.70 -12.56 10.05
N SER A 68 13.72 -13.07 9.37
CA SER A 68 14.26 -12.50 8.13
C SER A 68 13.39 -12.88 6.92
N ASP A 69 12.81 -14.09 6.94
CA ASP A 69 11.92 -14.62 5.90
C ASP A 69 10.42 -14.53 6.32
N ASP A 70 9.69 -13.61 5.71
CA ASP A 70 8.28 -13.80 5.28
C ASP A 70 7.11 -13.95 6.29
N SER A 71 7.31 -13.98 7.61
CA SER A 71 6.27 -14.49 8.55
C SER A 71 5.14 -13.54 9.04
N LEU A 72 5.03 -12.29 8.57
CA LEU A 72 4.01 -11.32 9.08
C LEU A 72 2.66 -11.31 8.32
N GLN A 73 2.46 -12.23 7.38
CA GLN A 73 1.47 -12.03 6.32
C GLN A 73 0.05 -12.59 6.55
N ASN A 74 -0.19 -13.33 7.63
CA ASN A 74 -1.39 -14.16 7.78
C ASN A 74 -2.57 -13.51 8.52
N GLN A 75 -2.58 -12.19 8.76
CA GLN A 75 -3.65 -11.54 9.56
C GLN A 75 -4.36 -10.36 8.88
N ARG A 76 -4.72 -10.48 7.61
CA ARG A 76 -5.75 -9.63 6.99
C ARG A 76 -6.72 -10.49 6.18
N GLU A 77 -7.87 -10.77 6.77
CA GLU A 77 -9.01 -11.38 6.09
C GLU A 77 -9.61 -10.36 5.10
N GLY A 78 -9.16 -10.44 3.86
CA GLY A 78 -9.68 -9.68 2.73
C GLY A 78 -9.02 -10.18 1.44
N PRO A 79 -9.70 -10.09 0.27
CA PRO A 79 -9.09 -10.48 -0.98
C PRO A 79 -7.83 -9.64 -1.20
N ARG A 80 -6.67 -10.31 -1.29
CA ARG A 80 -5.39 -9.64 -1.57
C ARG A 80 -5.49 -9.02 -2.95
N VAL A 81 -5.49 -7.69 -2.98
CA VAL A 81 -5.33 -6.93 -4.21
C VAL A 81 -3.88 -7.10 -4.65
N VAL A 82 -3.65 -7.94 -5.65
CA VAL A 82 -2.32 -8.21 -6.19
C VAL A 82 -2.14 -7.42 -7.48
N TRP A 83 -1.20 -6.49 -7.48
CA TRP A 83 -0.74 -5.84 -8.70
C TRP A 83 -0.19 -6.90 -9.64
N PRO A 84 -0.71 -7.04 -10.88
CA PRO A 84 -0.25 -8.05 -11.83
C PRO A 84 1.26 -8.03 -12.07
N CYS A 85 1.89 -6.84 -12.07
CA CYS A 85 3.33 -6.68 -12.23
C CYS A 85 4.17 -7.10 -11.02
N LEU A 86 3.55 -7.37 -9.87
CA LEU A 86 4.20 -7.76 -8.62
C LEU A 86 3.76 -9.16 -8.16
N ARG A 87 3.24 -9.97 -9.08
CA ARG A 87 2.92 -11.37 -8.79
C ARG A 87 4.22 -12.12 -8.47
N GLY A 88 4.25 -12.75 -7.30
CA GLY A 88 5.41 -13.50 -6.82
C GLY A 88 6.44 -12.64 -6.09
N GLU A 89 6.20 -11.34 -5.94
CA GLU A 89 7.04 -10.48 -5.11
C GLU A 89 6.89 -10.78 -3.62
N SER A 90 7.89 -10.34 -2.85
CA SER A 90 7.91 -10.57 -1.41
C SER A 90 6.61 -10.10 -0.76
N SER A 91 6.20 -10.91 0.21
CA SER A 91 5.01 -10.72 0.98
C SER A 91 4.86 -9.33 1.61
N ARG A 92 6.01 -8.80 2.01
CA ARG A 92 6.15 -7.50 2.62
C ARG A 92 5.98 -6.36 1.62
N LEU A 93 6.52 -6.48 0.41
CA LEU A 93 6.35 -5.45 -0.62
C LEU A 93 4.85 -5.22 -0.90
N LEU A 94 4.09 -6.32 -1.01
CA LEU A 94 2.64 -6.26 -1.20
C LEU A 94 1.91 -5.62 0.00
N TYR A 95 2.33 -5.91 1.23
CA TYR A 95 1.78 -5.27 2.43
C TYR A 95 2.05 -3.77 2.46
N LEU A 96 3.29 -3.36 2.16
CA LEU A 96 3.66 -1.94 2.09
C LEU A 96 2.85 -1.23 1.01
N LEU A 97 2.68 -1.85 -0.15
CA LEU A 97 1.86 -1.29 -1.23
C LEU A 97 0.40 -1.12 -0.80
N ASP A 98 -0.23 -2.12 -0.18
CA ASP A 98 -1.61 -1.96 0.32
C ASP A 98 -1.70 -0.91 1.45
N LEU A 99 -0.68 -0.81 2.29
CA LEU A 99 -0.63 0.19 3.37
C LEU A 99 -0.50 1.62 2.83
N TYR A 100 0.28 1.81 1.76
CA TYR A 100 0.58 3.13 1.20
C TYR A 100 -0.30 3.52 0.02
N ALA A 101 -0.99 2.58 -0.61
CA ALA A 101 -1.93 2.85 -1.68
C ALA A 101 -3.14 3.63 -1.14
N GLU A 102 -3.46 4.75 -1.78
CA GLU A 102 -4.69 5.47 -1.48
C GLU A 102 -5.84 4.87 -2.30
N LYS A 103 -6.86 4.36 -1.60
CA LYS A 103 -8.11 3.90 -2.21
C LYS A 103 -9.07 5.08 -2.32
N PHE A 104 -9.61 5.31 -3.51
CA PHE A 104 -10.60 6.34 -3.76
C PHE A 104 -11.66 5.81 -4.76
N SER A 105 -12.82 6.45 -4.76
CA SER A 105 -13.88 6.24 -5.74
C SER A 105 -14.04 7.48 -6.63
N CYS A 106 -14.54 7.27 -7.84
CA CYS A 106 -14.85 8.29 -8.81
C CYS A 106 -16.13 7.93 -9.57
N ASP A 107 -16.87 8.94 -10.00
CA ASP A 107 -18.08 8.76 -10.80
C ASP A 107 -17.72 8.72 -12.30
N THR A 108 -18.65 8.21 -13.12
CA THR A 108 -18.54 8.25 -14.58
C THR A 108 -18.21 9.67 -15.08
N GLY A 109 -17.17 9.78 -15.91
CA GLY A 109 -16.71 11.05 -16.49
C GLY A 109 -15.85 11.92 -15.58
N ASP A 110 -15.54 11.47 -14.36
CA ASP A 110 -14.67 12.20 -13.43
C ASP A 110 -13.27 12.42 -14.03
N ARG A 111 -12.82 13.67 -14.03
CA ARG A 111 -11.54 14.10 -14.61
C ARG A 111 -10.37 14.04 -13.65
N ARG A 112 -10.57 13.69 -12.38
CA ARG A 112 -9.50 13.60 -11.37
C ARG A 112 -8.38 12.64 -11.77
N LEU A 113 -8.71 11.52 -12.42
CA LEU A 113 -7.70 10.56 -12.92
C LEU A 113 -6.76 11.17 -13.97
N GLY A 114 -7.16 12.25 -14.64
CA GLY A 114 -6.34 12.96 -15.62
C GLY A 114 -5.48 14.08 -15.05
N GLN A 115 -5.51 14.31 -13.73
CA GLN A 115 -4.83 15.41 -13.06
C GLN A 115 -3.84 14.90 -12.00
N ALA A 116 -2.82 15.70 -11.69
CA ALA A 116 -1.87 15.37 -10.63
C ALA A 116 -2.58 15.36 -9.26
N PRO A 117 -2.22 14.44 -8.35
CA PRO A 117 -1.15 13.45 -8.47
C PRO A 117 -1.56 12.14 -9.16
N LEU A 118 -2.85 11.94 -9.49
CA LEU A 118 -3.36 10.65 -9.98
C LEU A 118 -2.87 10.29 -11.38
N ASN A 119 -2.69 11.27 -12.26
CA ASN A 119 -2.11 11.04 -13.60
C ASN A 119 -0.59 10.72 -13.57
N GLU A 120 0.06 10.88 -12.42
CA GLU A 120 1.46 10.55 -12.17
C GLU A 120 1.61 9.27 -11.32
N ALA A 121 0.50 8.64 -10.93
CA ALA A 121 0.49 7.43 -10.13
C ALA A 121 0.33 6.17 -11.00
N ALA A 122 0.71 5.03 -10.43
CA ALA A 122 0.24 3.73 -10.88
C ALA A 122 -1.19 3.52 -10.38
N ILE A 123 -2.08 3.05 -11.25
CA ILE A 123 -3.50 2.83 -10.94
C ILE A 123 -3.84 1.36 -11.15
N LEU A 124 -4.56 0.78 -10.20
CA LEU A 124 -5.14 -0.56 -10.28
C LEU A 124 -6.65 -0.42 -10.13
N VAL A 125 -7.39 -0.86 -11.14
CA VAL A 125 -8.85 -0.84 -11.11
C VAL A 125 -9.31 -1.97 -10.18
N LEU A 126 -9.99 -1.62 -9.09
CA LEU A 126 -10.52 -2.60 -8.13
C LEU A 126 -11.92 -3.08 -8.50
N ASP A 127 -12.71 -2.18 -9.08
CA ASP A 127 -14.09 -2.39 -9.52
C ASP A 127 -14.44 -1.34 -10.59
N GLY A 128 -15.45 -1.63 -11.41
CA GLY A 128 -15.87 -0.76 -12.51
C GLY A 128 -14.95 -0.81 -13.75
N GLU A 129 -15.16 0.16 -14.65
CA GLU A 129 -14.45 0.26 -15.92
C GLU A 129 -13.88 1.67 -16.13
N VAL A 130 -12.66 1.72 -16.67
CA VAL A 130 -11.93 2.96 -16.93
C VAL A 130 -11.39 2.94 -18.36
N SER A 131 -11.80 3.89 -19.18
CA SER A 131 -11.29 4.07 -20.53
C SER A 131 -9.95 4.80 -20.53
N VAL A 132 -8.99 4.31 -21.31
CA VAL A 132 -7.69 4.93 -21.56
C VAL A 132 -7.77 5.65 -22.90
N LEU A 133 -7.63 6.97 -22.87
CA LEU A 133 -7.68 7.82 -24.06
C LEU A 133 -6.29 8.37 -24.40
N THR A 134 -6.02 8.61 -25.69
CA THR A 134 -4.89 9.43 -26.13
C THR A 134 -5.09 10.90 -25.74
N ARG A 135 -4.06 11.73 -25.91
CA ARG A 135 -4.19 13.20 -25.82
C ARG A 135 -5.22 13.79 -26.79
N GLU A 136 -5.42 13.12 -27.92
CA GLU A 136 -6.35 13.53 -28.98
C GLU A 136 -7.80 13.08 -28.70
N GLY A 137 -8.01 12.27 -27.65
CA GLY A 137 -9.31 11.77 -27.23
C GLY A 137 -9.73 10.45 -27.87
N GLU A 138 -8.82 9.78 -28.59
CA GLU A 138 -9.05 8.45 -29.14
C GLU A 138 -8.96 7.38 -28.04
N GLU A 139 -9.92 6.45 -27.99
CA GLU A 139 -9.90 5.35 -27.03
C GLU A 139 -8.90 4.27 -27.44
N LEU A 140 -7.92 4.02 -26.57
CA LEU A 140 -6.91 2.99 -26.77
C LEU A 140 -7.35 1.63 -26.22
N GLN A 141 -7.93 1.61 -25.02
CA GLN A 141 -8.37 0.40 -24.34
C GLN A 141 -9.29 0.73 -23.16
N VAL A 142 -10.05 -0.27 -22.72
CA VAL A 142 -10.84 -0.22 -21.48
C VAL A 142 -10.19 -1.12 -20.42
N LEU A 143 -9.98 -0.57 -19.23
CA LEU A 143 -9.45 -1.28 -18.06
C LEU A 143 -10.60 -1.69 -17.15
N THR A 144 -10.64 -2.98 -16.79
CA THR A 144 -11.63 -3.55 -15.87
C THR A 144 -10.98 -3.90 -14.53
N ALA A 145 -11.77 -4.39 -13.57
CA ALA A 145 -11.25 -4.91 -12.30
C ALA A 145 -10.04 -5.87 -12.50
N GLY A 146 -8.94 -5.57 -11.81
CA GLY A 146 -7.66 -6.28 -11.92
C GLY A 146 -6.67 -5.72 -12.94
N CYS A 147 -7.10 -4.83 -13.86
CA CYS A 147 -6.22 -4.18 -14.82
C CYS A 147 -5.42 -3.04 -14.18
N CYS A 148 -4.20 -2.83 -14.68
CA CYS A 148 -3.33 -1.75 -14.23
C CYS A 148 -3.08 -0.73 -15.33
N TRP A 149 -2.79 0.49 -14.90
CA TRP A 149 -2.27 1.56 -15.73
C TRP A 149 -1.01 2.14 -15.08
N ASN A 150 0.01 2.41 -15.90
CA ASN A 150 1.22 3.11 -15.49
C ASN A 150 2.01 2.40 -14.37
N GLU A 151 1.85 1.07 -14.27
CA GLU A 151 2.50 0.20 -13.30
C GLU A 151 4.02 0.21 -13.40
N ARG A 152 4.56 0.65 -14.54
CA ARG A 152 6.00 0.84 -14.77
C ARG A 152 6.62 1.85 -13.80
N ILE A 153 5.85 2.79 -13.25
CA ILE A 153 6.33 3.72 -12.23
C ILE A 153 6.72 2.99 -10.95
N LEU A 154 6.06 1.89 -10.62
CA LEU A 154 6.41 1.08 -9.44
C LEU A 154 7.84 0.51 -9.56
N ALA A 155 8.33 0.33 -10.79
CA ALA A 155 9.70 -0.06 -11.10
C ALA A 155 10.65 1.13 -11.32
N GLY A 156 10.23 2.37 -11.02
CA GLY A 156 11.03 3.59 -11.16
C GLY A 156 11.03 4.24 -12.56
N ALA A 157 10.17 3.80 -13.48
CA ALA A 157 10.04 4.44 -14.78
C ALA A 157 9.32 5.80 -14.68
N ARG A 158 9.48 6.64 -15.71
CA ARG A 158 8.72 7.90 -15.82
C ARG A 158 7.26 7.63 -16.14
N ALA A 159 6.38 8.48 -15.61
CA ALA A 159 4.95 8.45 -15.89
C ALA A 159 4.65 8.63 -17.39
N LYS A 160 3.70 7.83 -17.89
CA LYS A 160 3.15 8.05 -19.22
C LYS A 160 2.35 9.35 -19.25
N GLN A 161 2.80 10.32 -20.04
CA GLN A 161 2.10 11.62 -20.19
C GLN A 161 1.22 11.72 -21.44
N THR A 162 1.18 10.68 -22.26
CA THR A 162 0.45 10.65 -23.55
C THR A 162 -0.96 10.08 -23.44
N GLU A 163 -1.30 9.51 -22.29
CA GLU A 163 -2.56 8.80 -22.04
C GLU A 163 -3.32 9.49 -20.90
N ARG A 164 -4.66 9.42 -20.94
CA ARG A 164 -5.53 9.92 -19.87
C ARG A 164 -6.59 8.88 -19.54
N LEU A 165 -6.84 8.66 -18.26
CA LEU A 165 -7.90 7.80 -17.77
C LEU A 165 -9.23 8.56 -17.63
N VAL A 166 -10.34 7.92 -17.99
CA VAL A 166 -11.71 8.42 -17.80
C VAL A 166 -12.58 7.27 -17.26
N PRO A 167 -13.17 7.38 -16.06
CA PRO A 167 -14.10 6.37 -15.55
C PRO A 167 -15.35 6.33 -16.42
N ILE A 168 -15.83 5.13 -16.75
CA ILE A 168 -17.04 4.96 -17.57
C ILE A 168 -18.17 4.26 -16.81
N THR A 169 -17.87 3.45 -15.78
CA THR A 169 -18.86 2.85 -14.86
C THR A 169 -18.40 2.89 -13.42
#